data_AF-A0A9P4LNV8-F1
#
_entry.id   AF-A0A9P4LNV8-F1
#
_cell.length_a   1.000
_cell.length_b   1.000
_cell.length_c   1.000
_cell.angle_alpha   90.00
_cell.angle_beta   90.00
_cell.angle_gamma   90.00
#
_symmetry.space_group_name_H-M   'P 1'
#
loop_
_entity.id
_entity.type
_entity.pdbx_description
1 polymer ?
#
loop_
_entity_poly.entity_id
_entity_poly.type
_entity_poly.pdbx_seq_one_letter_code
_entity_poly.pdbx_strand_id
1 'polypeptide(L)'
;PWFPDPMDGWNEESESFSPRHEAATIELFFDLWFVANLATFTQYHAITNRYTFWSYIAFFMILWTSWFHVVCFDTRFTSDSVWERACKTVHFCAFAAFALVGYKFAPRAKDVQSATPHWIYRTMCFAVLLSRAWLALQYLVTTMMCTTRKHRALRLTLPLAVNSLLFLCVAAVFGGLFAGFRSIKQDLTGVLIGVYVVLTLEFFGSLTISMFWCKLSFRTTHIGERLGLLGLIIIGEGVIGLSKTIVRTMGKNGPTIGSAAQVFCIILILVFMWILYFDKVPRYRFGTVKQQVWMGLHLPFHLAILGVVEGSQQLVQARYIYYNTGVMAHKVWYGCVGQHLDGAALRNNLTKNIEYFKLNESARGIIALEDVYRDIYLLGNTSNVCSPANTTDLSNEFRGIPYTFAQFFTNAMGAMFQSFDIDIPIKGPVTTLSIAFESWLLVYTYFWSAIILLLVCYLVTSLLAETDGRGHWRSLIRYASLTVLSRAAMIIMAVVLLAYGKTDGPIYTFIQSFIATGWLLPTVVLAFWIICITDRLGKMW
;
A
#
# COMPACT_ATOMS: atom_id res chain seq x y z
N PRO A 1 4.35 14.00 -36.32
CA PRO A 1 3.07 14.22 -37.02
C PRO A 1 2.11 15.00 -36.11
N TRP A 2 1.27 15.89 -36.66
CA TRP A 2 0.31 16.65 -35.85
C TRP A 2 -0.85 15.78 -35.36
N PHE A 3 -1.37 14.93 -36.25
CA PHE A 3 -2.52 14.09 -35.99
C PHE A 3 -2.48 12.80 -36.84
N PRO A 4 -1.84 11.72 -36.35
CA PRO A 4 -1.74 10.45 -37.08
C PRO A 4 -3.09 9.71 -37.12
N ASP A 5 -3.33 8.91 -38.17
CA ASP A 5 -4.53 8.08 -38.25
C ASP A 5 -4.38 6.88 -37.29
N PRO A 6 -5.30 6.65 -36.34
CA PRO A 6 -5.26 5.46 -35.48
C PRO A 6 -5.28 4.15 -36.27
N MET A 7 -5.75 4.16 -37.53
CA MET A 7 -5.70 3.01 -38.42
C MET A 7 -4.28 2.63 -38.86
N ASP A 8 -3.30 3.52 -38.74
CA ASP A 8 -1.89 3.20 -39.03
C ASP A 8 -1.35 2.13 -38.07
N GLY A 9 -1.96 1.99 -36.88
CA GLY A 9 -1.64 0.97 -35.89
C GLY A 9 -2.45 -0.32 -36.02
N TRP A 10 -3.29 -0.48 -37.06
CA TRP A 10 -4.11 -1.67 -37.25
C TRP A 10 -3.30 -2.82 -37.84
N ASN A 11 -3.28 -3.98 -37.17
CA ASN A 11 -2.61 -5.18 -37.67
C ASN A 11 -3.64 -6.16 -38.27
N GLU A 12 -3.59 -6.36 -39.58
CA GLU A 12 -4.51 -7.21 -40.33
C GLU A 12 -4.44 -8.70 -39.94
N GLU A 13 -3.26 -9.22 -39.60
CA GLU A 13 -3.09 -10.64 -39.22
C GLU A 13 -3.74 -10.98 -37.89
N SER A 14 -3.76 -10.00 -36.97
CA SER A 14 -4.29 -10.18 -35.61
C SER A 14 -5.70 -9.63 -35.41
N GLU A 15 -6.23 -8.91 -36.40
CA GLU A 15 -7.46 -8.12 -36.33
C GLU A 15 -7.55 -7.23 -35.06
N SER A 16 -6.43 -6.64 -34.66
CA SER A 16 -6.35 -5.81 -33.46
C SER A 16 -5.36 -4.66 -33.61
N PHE A 17 -5.51 -3.63 -32.77
CA PHE A 17 -4.60 -2.50 -32.74
C PHE A 17 -3.28 -2.86 -32.04
N SER A 18 -2.17 -2.47 -32.67
CA SER A 18 -0.81 -2.68 -32.17
C SER A 18 0.11 -1.56 -32.70
N PRO A 19 -0.11 -0.29 -32.32
CA PRO A 19 0.67 0.83 -32.85
C PRO A 19 2.16 0.72 -32.51
N ARG A 20 2.49 0.10 -31.36
CA ARG A 20 3.86 -0.07 -30.86
C ARG A 20 4.02 -1.42 -30.16
N HIS A 21 5.26 -1.92 -30.13
CA HIS A 21 5.61 -3.16 -29.46
C HIS A 21 6.15 -2.95 -28.03
N GLU A 22 6.58 -1.73 -27.70
CA GLU A 22 7.22 -1.37 -26.43
C GLU A 22 6.63 -0.08 -25.86
N ALA A 23 6.72 0.08 -24.53
CA ALA A 23 6.28 1.28 -23.83
C ALA A 23 7.13 2.52 -24.19
N ALA A 24 6.48 3.65 -24.47
CA ALA A 24 7.22 4.89 -24.68
C ALA A 24 7.55 5.62 -23.38
N THR A 25 8.58 6.47 -23.45
CA THR A 25 9.04 7.28 -22.32
C THR A 25 7.97 8.19 -21.75
N ILE A 26 7.07 8.74 -22.57
CA ILE A 26 5.92 9.55 -22.10
C ILE A 26 4.91 8.74 -21.29
N GLU A 27 4.73 7.47 -21.64
CA GLU A 27 3.82 6.59 -20.93
C GLU A 27 4.43 6.23 -19.57
N LEU A 28 5.73 5.94 -19.52
CA LEU A 28 6.46 5.73 -18.27
C LEU A 28 6.46 6.99 -17.39
N PHE A 29 6.60 8.17 -18.00
CA PHE A 29 6.52 9.44 -17.30
C PHE A 29 5.15 9.64 -16.64
N PHE A 30 4.06 9.18 -17.25
CA PHE A 30 2.73 9.18 -16.63
C PHE A 30 2.62 8.25 -15.42
N ASP A 31 3.28 7.09 -15.45
CA ASP A 31 3.31 6.18 -14.29
C ASP A 31 4.02 6.82 -13.09
N LEU A 32 5.00 7.70 -13.33
CA LEU A 32 5.65 8.46 -12.26
C LEU A 32 4.70 9.44 -11.55
N TRP A 33 3.74 10.02 -12.27
CA TRP A 33 2.71 10.86 -11.63
C TRP A 33 1.78 10.04 -10.73
N PHE A 34 1.47 8.81 -11.12
CA PHE A 34 0.72 7.87 -10.27
C PHE A 34 1.48 7.57 -8.97
N VAL A 35 2.76 7.19 -9.05
CA VAL A 35 3.52 6.84 -7.84
C VAL A 35 3.83 8.05 -6.96
N ALA A 36 4.02 9.24 -7.53
CA ALA A 36 4.22 10.46 -6.75
C ALA A 36 3.00 10.80 -5.88
N ASN A 37 1.80 10.64 -6.46
CA ASN A 37 0.53 10.76 -5.74
C ASN A 37 0.44 9.75 -4.60
N LEU A 38 0.78 8.50 -4.89
CA LEU A 38 0.76 7.41 -3.91
C LEU A 38 1.74 7.67 -2.76
N ALA A 39 2.99 8.04 -3.06
CA ALA A 39 4.02 8.31 -2.07
C ALA A 39 3.64 9.50 -1.15
N THR A 40 3.04 10.55 -1.73
CA THR A 40 2.54 11.69 -0.97
C THR A 40 1.37 11.27 -0.07
N PHE A 41 0.46 10.43 -0.58
CA PHE A 41 -0.64 9.91 0.21
C PHE A 41 -0.15 9.03 1.38
N THR A 42 0.77 8.09 1.13
CA THR A 42 1.40 7.26 2.16
C THR A 42 2.08 8.11 3.24
N GLN A 43 2.72 9.22 2.85
CA GLN A 43 3.38 10.12 3.80
C GLN A 43 2.39 10.85 4.73
N TYR A 44 1.21 11.24 4.24
CA TYR A 44 0.20 11.95 5.06
C TYR A 44 -0.79 11.02 5.78
N HIS A 45 -0.96 9.79 5.30
CA HIS A 45 -1.95 8.83 5.80
C HIS A 45 -1.28 7.50 6.17
N ALA A 46 -0.43 7.52 7.20
CA ALA A 46 0.12 6.29 7.73
C ALA A 46 -1.01 5.32 8.15
N ILE A 47 -0.84 4.05 7.80
CA ILE A 47 -1.86 3.00 8.00
C ILE A 47 -1.83 2.51 9.46
N THR A 48 -2.19 3.39 10.39
CA THR A 48 -2.17 3.13 11.83
C THR A 48 -3.55 2.88 12.42
N ASN A 49 -4.64 3.18 11.69
CA ASN A 49 -6.00 3.07 12.18
C ASN A 49 -6.94 2.46 11.13
N ARG A 50 -8.07 1.91 11.59
CA ARG A 50 -9.09 1.31 10.69
C ARG A 50 -9.61 2.33 9.68
N TYR A 51 -9.76 3.59 10.10
CA TYR A 51 -10.19 4.68 9.25
C TYR A 51 -9.15 5.01 8.17
N THR A 52 -7.88 5.19 8.53
CA THR A 52 -6.82 5.49 7.57
C THR A 52 -6.57 4.33 6.61
N PHE A 53 -6.69 3.08 7.07
CA PHE A 53 -6.65 1.89 6.21
C PHE A 53 -7.71 1.90 5.11
N TRP A 54 -8.98 2.13 5.47
CA TRP A 54 -10.05 2.19 4.46
C TRP A 54 -9.90 3.40 3.53
N SER A 55 -9.49 4.56 4.05
CA SER A 55 -9.17 5.74 3.24
C SER A 55 -8.06 5.44 2.22
N TYR A 56 -7.06 4.64 2.61
CA TYR A 56 -5.97 4.21 1.75
C TYR A 56 -6.46 3.38 0.57
N ILE A 57 -7.23 2.32 0.84
CA ILE A 57 -7.82 1.48 -0.22
C ILE A 57 -8.72 2.33 -1.13
N ALA A 58 -9.54 3.18 -0.53
CA ALA A 58 -10.50 4.03 -1.21
C ALA A 58 -9.82 5.03 -2.17
N PHE A 59 -8.69 5.63 -1.77
CA PHE A 59 -7.91 6.54 -2.62
C PHE A 59 -7.13 5.78 -3.70
N PHE A 60 -6.51 4.66 -3.33
CA PHE A 60 -5.79 3.80 -4.27
C PHE A 60 -6.69 3.32 -5.42
N MET A 61 -7.93 2.92 -5.12
CA MET A 61 -8.92 2.53 -6.13
C MET A 61 -9.21 3.65 -7.13
N ILE A 62 -9.36 4.89 -6.66
CA ILE A 62 -9.62 6.06 -7.54
C ILE A 62 -8.41 6.31 -8.44
N LEU A 63 -7.21 6.37 -7.86
CA LEU A 63 -5.97 6.59 -8.62
C LEU A 63 -5.71 5.48 -9.63
N TRP A 64 -5.82 4.22 -9.21
CA TRP A 64 -5.48 3.06 -10.05
C TRP A 64 -6.47 2.93 -11.20
N THR A 65 -7.77 3.07 -10.95
CA THR A 65 -8.78 3.03 -12.04
C THR A 65 -8.64 4.24 -12.96
N SER A 66 -8.25 5.41 -12.44
CA SER A 66 -7.99 6.58 -13.28
C SER A 66 -6.80 6.35 -14.23
N TRP A 67 -5.69 5.85 -13.69
CA TRP A 67 -4.50 5.47 -14.44
C TRP A 67 -4.81 4.37 -15.48
N PHE A 68 -5.49 3.31 -15.05
CA PHE A 68 -5.76 2.13 -15.87
C PHE A 68 -6.52 2.45 -17.15
N HIS A 69 -7.56 3.29 -17.07
CA HIS A 69 -8.33 3.65 -18.26
C HIS A 69 -7.53 4.49 -19.27
N VAL A 70 -6.64 5.36 -18.78
CA VAL A 70 -5.73 6.12 -19.65
C VAL A 70 -4.76 5.16 -20.35
N VAL A 71 -4.12 4.26 -19.61
CA VAL A 71 -3.20 3.27 -20.18
C VAL A 71 -3.89 2.33 -21.17
N CYS A 72 -5.14 1.93 -20.91
CA CYS A 72 -5.93 1.13 -21.85
C CYS A 72 -6.20 1.86 -23.17
N PHE A 73 -6.41 3.18 -23.14
CA PHE A 73 -6.54 3.97 -24.35
C PHE A 73 -5.18 4.08 -25.08
N ASP A 74 -4.12 4.40 -24.34
CA ASP A 74 -2.80 4.64 -24.93
C ASP A 74 -2.28 3.41 -25.66
N THR A 75 -2.30 2.26 -24.99
CA THR A 75 -1.79 1.00 -25.54
C THR A 75 -2.51 0.56 -26.82
N ARG A 76 -3.75 1.01 -27.04
CA ARG A 76 -4.53 0.71 -28.24
C ARG A 76 -4.31 1.70 -29.37
N PHE A 77 -4.34 3.00 -29.09
CA PHE A 77 -4.55 3.99 -30.15
C PHE A 77 -3.44 5.04 -30.27
N THR A 78 -2.52 5.11 -29.30
CA THR A 78 -1.56 6.21 -29.29
C THR A 78 -0.32 5.93 -30.12
N SER A 79 0.01 6.91 -30.95
CA SER A 79 1.25 7.06 -31.69
C SER A 79 1.83 8.43 -31.38
N ASP A 80 3.16 8.55 -31.35
CA ASP A 80 3.85 9.78 -30.94
C ASP A 80 3.42 10.97 -31.81
N SER A 81 2.72 11.92 -31.20
CA SER A 81 2.13 13.07 -31.90
C SER A 81 1.88 14.24 -30.95
N VAL A 82 1.76 15.44 -31.51
CA VAL A 82 1.47 16.66 -30.73
C VAL A 82 0.12 16.55 -30.02
N TRP A 83 -0.88 15.98 -30.69
CA TRP A 83 -2.20 15.73 -30.11
C TRP A 83 -2.15 14.81 -28.88
N GLU A 84 -1.42 13.71 -28.97
CA GLU A 84 -1.27 12.76 -27.86
C GLU A 84 -0.58 13.42 -26.66
N ARG A 85 0.50 14.17 -26.89
CA ARG A 85 1.22 14.90 -25.83
C ARG A 85 0.35 15.98 -25.17
N ALA A 86 -0.46 16.69 -25.95
CA ALA A 86 -1.41 17.68 -25.42
C ALA A 86 -2.47 16.98 -24.55
N CYS A 87 -3.01 15.85 -25.01
CA CYS A 87 -3.96 15.06 -24.24
C CYS A 87 -3.34 14.53 -22.93
N LYS A 88 -2.10 14.05 -23.00
CA LYS A 88 -1.35 13.59 -21.82
C LYS A 88 -1.13 14.70 -20.80
N THR A 89 -0.89 15.92 -21.26
CA THR A 89 -0.76 17.08 -20.38
C THR A 89 -2.03 17.32 -19.56
N VAL A 90 -3.22 17.15 -20.16
CA VAL A 90 -4.48 17.26 -19.43
C VAL A 90 -4.62 16.16 -18.38
N HIS A 91 -4.20 14.94 -18.68
CA HIS A 91 -4.17 13.84 -17.70
C HIS A 91 -3.19 14.11 -16.56
N PHE A 92 -2.02 14.73 -16.82
CA PHE A 92 -1.10 15.17 -15.74
C PHE A 92 -1.78 16.19 -14.82
N CYS A 93 -2.52 17.16 -15.37
CA CYS A 93 -3.28 18.12 -14.57
C CYS A 93 -4.34 17.43 -13.70
N ALA A 94 -5.03 16.40 -14.21
CA ALA A 94 -5.97 15.62 -13.41
C ALA A 94 -5.25 14.87 -12.26
N PHE A 95 -4.07 14.32 -12.50
CA PHE A 95 -3.25 13.68 -11.46
C PHE A 95 -2.65 14.66 -10.46
N ALA A 96 -2.35 15.89 -10.87
CA ALA A 96 -1.99 16.96 -9.93
C ALA A 96 -3.16 17.31 -9.01
N ALA A 97 -4.39 17.34 -9.54
CA ALA A 97 -5.59 17.55 -8.73
C ALA A 97 -5.85 16.38 -7.75
N PHE A 98 -5.57 15.13 -8.15
CA PHE A 98 -5.61 14.00 -7.22
C PHE A 98 -4.60 14.12 -6.07
N ALA A 99 -3.42 14.72 -6.31
CA ALA A 99 -2.42 14.89 -5.25
C ALA A 99 -2.95 15.83 -4.16
N LEU A 100 -3.64 16.90 -4.57
CA LEU A 100 -4.32 17.81 -3.64
C LEU A 100 -5.45 17.12 -2.87
N VAL A 101 -6.21 16.22 -3.51
CA VAL A 101 -7.25 15.43 -2.85
C VAL A 101 -6.62 14.56 -1.75
N GLY A 102 -5.52 13.88 -2.08
CA GLY A 102 -4.83 12.95 -1.19
C GLY A 102 -4.31 13.57 0.12
N TYR A 103 -4.15 14.88 0.20
CA TYR A 103 -3.63 15.57 1.40
C TYR A 103 -4.50 15.38 2.65
N LYS A 104 -5.84 15.34 2.52
CA LYS A 104 -6.80 15.24 3.65
C LYS A 104 -7.96 14.30 3.35
N PHE A 105 -7.73 13.32 2.49
CA PHE A 105 -8.76 12.38 2.07
C PHE A 105 -9.02 11.32 3.15
N ALA A 106 -10.09 11.55 3.91
CA ALA A 106 -10.61 10.66 4.94
C ALA A 106 -12.12 10.45 4.74
N PRO A 107 -12.55 9.59 3.80
CA PRO A 107 -13.96 9.31 3.53
C PRO A 107 -14.73 8.79 4.75
N ARG A 108 -14.03 8.14 5.67
CA ARG A 108 -14.58 7.72 6.96
C ARG A 108 -13.74 8.36 8.06
N ALA A 109 -14.29 9.37 8.71
CA ALA A 109 -13.62 10.07 9.79
C ALA A 109 -14.25 9.72 11.14
N LYS A 110 -13.45 9.80 12.20
CA LYS A 110 -13.89 9.54 13.56
C LYS A 110 -14.58 10.76 14.18
N ASP A 111 -14.03 11.94 13.94
CA ASP A 111 -14.48 13.21 14.51
C ASP A 111 -14.70 14.26 13.40
N VAL A 112 -15.61 15.22 13.60
CA VAL A 112 -15.97 16.27 12.60
C VAL A 112 -14.76 17.08 12.14
N GLN A 113 -13.78 17.32 13.02
CA GLN A 113 -12.56 18.08 12.70
C GLN A 113 -11.55 17.27 11.85
N SER A 114 -11.65 15.94 11.88
CA SER A 114 -10.89 15.01 11.04
C SER A 114 -11.61 14.64 9.74
N ALA A 115 -12.83 15.14 9.55
CA ALA A 115 -13.61 14.85 8.36
C ALA A 115 -13.03 15.55 7.13
N THR A 116 -13.18 14.88 5.98
CA THR A 116 -12.76 15.45 4.70
C THR A 116 -13.60 16.70 4.42
N PRO A 117 -12.97 17.88 4.26
CA PRO A 117 -13.71 19.09 3.92
C PRO A 117 -14.35 18.96 2.53
N HIS A 118 -15.53 19.57 2.35
CA HIS A 118 -16.34 19.41 1.14
C HIS A 118 -15.60 19.80 -0.15
N TRP A 119 -14.66 20.74 -0.08
CA TRP A 119 -13.87 21.15 -1.24
C TRP A 119 -12.99 20.02 -1.77
N ILE A 120 -12.52 19.08 -0.94
CA ILE A 120 -11.72 17.94 -1.39
C ILE A 120 -12.56 16.97 -2.23
N TYR A 121 -13.79 16.67 -1.81
CA TYR A 121 -14.70 15.86 -2.61
C TYR A 121 -15.04 16.53 -3.95
N ARG A 122 -15.18 17.86 -3.96
CA ARG A 122 -15.37 18.62 -5.21
C ARG A 122 -14.14 18.53 -6.11
N THR A 123 -12.94 18.70 -5.57
CA THR A 123 -11.69 18.55 -6.34
C THR A 123 -11.55 17.12 -6.88
N MET A 124 -11.91 16.10 -6.09
CA MET A 124 -11.92 14.70 -6.53
C MET A 124 -12.88 14.49 -7.70
N CYS A 125 -14.14 14.94 -7.58
CA CYS A 125 -15.11 14.84 -8.68
C CYS A 125 -14.66 15.62 -9.91
N PHE A 126 -14.05 16.79 -9.74
CA PHE A 126 -13.50 17.57 -10.83
C PHE A 126 -12.33 16.85 -11.52
N ALA A 127 -11.41 16.24 -10.77
CA ALA A 127 -10.29 15.49 -11.32
C ALA A 127 -10.75 14.27 -12.13
N VAL A 128 -11.72 13.50 -11.60
CA VAL A 128 -12.33 12.37 -12.32
C VAL A 128 -13.09 12.87 -13.54
N LEU A 129 -13.92 13.91 -13.42
CA LEU A 129 -14.63 14.54 -14.53
C LEU A 129 -13.66 14.94 -15.65
N LEU A 130 -12.57 15.65 -15.31
CA LEU A 130 -11.57 16.11 -16.27
C LEU A 130 -10.94 14.93 -17.00
N SER A 131 -10.51 13.90 -16.27
CA SER A 131 -9.94 12.68 -16.86
C SER A 131 -10.93 11.96 -17.78
N ARG A 132 -12.19 11.78 -17.37
CA ARG A 132 -13.20 11.03 -18.13
C ARG A 132 -13.76 11.79 -19.31
N ALA A 133 -14.01 13.09 -19.18
CA ALA A 133 -14.42 13.93 -20.28
C ALA A 133 -13.35 13.96 -21.38
N TRP A 134 -12.07 14.02 -20.97
CA TRP A 134 -10.97 13.98 -21.92
C TRP A 134 -10.80 12.61 -22.58
N LEU A 135 -10.92 11.51 -21.83
CA LEU A 135 -10.94 10.15 -22.41
C LEU A 135 -12.11 9.96 -23.38
N ALA A 136 -13.31 10.45 -23.03
CA ALA A 136 -14.48 10.39 -23.90
C ALA A 136 -14.23 11.11 -25.23
N LEU A 137 -13.59 12.28 -25.19
CA LEU A 137 -13.17 13.04 -26.36
C LEU A 137 -12.15 12.27 -27.20
N GLN A 138 -11.12 11.68 -26.57
CA GLN A 138 -10.11 10.87 -27.26
C GLN A 138 -10.76 9.68 -27.99
N TYR A 139 -11.61 8.90 -27.31
CA TYR A 139 -12.37 7.81 -27.93
C TYR A 139 -13.33 8.29 -29.04
N LEU A 140 -13.98 9.45 -28.86
CA LEU A 140 -14.88 10.02 -29.86
C LEU A 140 -14.13 10.38 -31.15
N VAL A 141 -12.99 11.05 -31.00
CA VAL A 141 -12.11 11.44 -32.10
C VAL A 141 -11.63 10.20 -32.86
N THR A 142 -11.14 9.17 -32.16
CA THR A 142 -10.76 7.90 -32.78
C THR A 142 -11.95 7.24 -33.49
N THR A 143 -13.16 7.30 -32.91
CA THR A 143 -14.38 6.79 -33.53
C THR A 143 -14.66 7.49 -34.86
N MET A 144 -14.57 8.82 -34.90
CA MET A 144 -14.82 9.61 -36.11
C MET A 144 -13.86 9.23 -37.24
N MET A 145 -12.57 9.07 -36.92
CA MET A 145 -11.56 8.66 -37.91
C MET A 145 -11.77 7.23 -38.42
N CYS A 146 -12.15 6.29 -37.55
CA CYS A 146 -12.46 4.92 -37.97
C CYS A 146 -13.80 4.81 -38.74
N THR A 147 -14.65 5.84 -38.73
CA THR A 147 -15.95 5.87 -39.44
C THR A 147 -15.81 6.23 -40.93
N THR A 148 -14.63 6.67 -41.36
CA THR A 148 -14.35 7.06 -42.74
C THR A 148 -14.66 5.91 -43.71
N ARG A 149 -15.18 6.22 -44.92
CA ARG A 149 -15.70 5.21 -45.89
C ARG A 149 -14.75 4.05 -46.15
N LYS A 150 -13.43 4.30 -46.11
CA LYS A 150 -12.35 3.31 -46.34
C LYS A 150 -12.31 2.18 -45.31
N HIS A 151 -12.73 2.42 -44.07
CA HIS A 151 -12.58 1.47 -42.94
C HIS A 151 -13.90 0.97 -42.35
N ARG A 152 -15.04 1.40 -42.93
CA ARG A 152 -16.39 1.06 -42.45
C ARG A 152 -16.67 -0.45 -42.42
N ALA A 153 -16.02 -1.22 -43.28
CA ALA A 153 -16.12 -2.68 -43.33
C ALA A 153 -15.70 -3.36 -42.02
N LEU A 154 -14.79 -2.74 -41.24
CA LEU A 154 -14.27 -3.30 -40.00
C LEU A 154 -15.28 -3.25 -38.83
N ARG A 155 -16.39 -2.50 -38.96
CA ARG A 155 -17.45 -2.35 -37.94
C ARG A 155 -16.93 -1.93 -36.55
N LEU A 156 -15.84 -1.14 -36.51
CA LEU A 156 -15.21 -0.64 -35.28
C LEU A 156 -15.98 0.54 -34.64
N THR A 157 -16.89 1.16 -35.38
CA THR A 157 -17.60 2.37 -34.93
C THR A 157 -18.45 2.13 -33.69
N LEU A 158 -19.19 1.01 -33.63
CA LEU A 158 -20.05 0.67 -32.50
C LEU A 158 -19.24 0.49 -31.19
N PRO A 159 -18.22 -0.37 -31.11
CA PRO A 159 -17.51 -0.58 -29.85
C PRO A 159 -16.73 0.65 -29.37
N LEU A 160 -16.18 1.48 -30.27
CA LEU A 160 -15.53 2.72 -29.86
C LEU A 160 -16.55 3.78 -29.40
N ALA A 161 -17.70 3.90 -30.08
CA ALA A 161 -18.78 4.80 -29.68
C ALA A 161 -19.37 4.41 -28.31
N VAL A 162 -19.54 3.12 -28.03
CA VAL A 162 -20.01 2.63 -26.72
C VAL A 162 -19.01 2.96 -25.61
N ASN A 163 -17.69 2.83 -25.85
CA ASN A 163 -16.67 3.26 -24.89
C ASN A 163 -16.70 4.78 -24.67
N SER A 164 -16.80 5.57 -25.74
CA SER A 164 -16.91 7.03 -25.63
C SER A 164 -18.15 7.43 -24.81
N LEU A 165 -19.29 6.80 -25.08
CA LEU A 165 -20.53 7.01 -24.33
C LEU A 165 -20.39 6.62 -22.86
N LEU A 166 -19.77 5.48 -22.55
CA LEU A 166 -19.51 5.05 -21.17
C LEU A 166 -18.75 6.13 -20.39
N PHE A 167 -17.62 6.60 -20.92
CA PHE A 167 -16.83 7.64 -20.27
C PHE A 167 -17.56 8.99 -20.19
N LEU A 168 -18.36 9.33 -21.20
CA LEU A 168 -19.19 10.53 -21.18
C LEU A 168 -20.28 10.47 -20.10
N CYS A 169 -20.93 9.31 -19.94
CA CYS A 169 -21.93 9.08 -18.89
C CYS A 169 -21.29 9.20 -17.50
N VAL A 170 -20.12 8.59 -17.28
CA VAL A 170 -19.38 8.71 -16.02
C VAL A 170 -18.98 10.17 -15.78
N ALA A 171 -18.45 10.87 -16.80
CA ALA A 171 -18.14 12.29 -16.71
C ALA A 171 -19.38 13.11 -16.32
N ALA A 172 -20.55 12.88 -16.92
CA ALA A 172 -21.79 13.57 -16.59
C ALA A 172 -22.22 13.33 -15.14
N VAL A 173 -22.11 12.09 -14.64
CA VAL A 173 -22.39 11.75 -13.23
C VAL A 173 -21.47 12.53 -12.28
N PHE A 174 -20.15 12.53 -12.54
CA PHE A 174 -19.19 13.27 -11.71
C PHE A 174 -19.33 14.80 -11.84
N GLY A 175 -19.77 15.30 -13.00
CA GLY A 175 -20.13 16.71 -13.19
C GLY A 175 -21.35 17.11 -12.37
N GLY A 176 -22.38 16.26 -12.34
CA GLY A 176 -23.54 16.42 -11.47
C GLY A 176 -23.16 16.40 -9.99
N LEU A 177 -22.31 15.46 -9.57
CA LEU A 177 -21.79 15.39 -8.20
C LEU A 177 -20.95 16.62 -7.83
N PHE A 178 -20.09 17.10 -8.74
CA PHE A 178 -19.29 18.31 -8.52
C PHE A 178 -20.15 19.54 -8.22
N ALA A 179 -21.28 19.69 -8.91
CA ALA A 179 -22.27 20.73 -8.64
C ALA A 179 -23.05 20.45 -7.35
N GLY A 180 -23.44 19.19 -7.12
CA GLY A 180 -24.25 18.74 -5.98
C GLY A 180 -23.57 18.88 -4.62
N PHE A 181 -22.24 18.66 -4.53
CA PHE A 181 -21.46 18.80 -3.29
C PHE A 181 -21.48 20.21 -2.68
N ARG A 182 -22.01 21.22 -3.39
CA ARG A 182 -22.30 22.55 -2.82
C ARG A 182 -23.46 22.52 -1.80
N SER A 183 -24.41 21.61 -1.95
CA SER A 183 -25.70 21.60 -1.21
C SER A 183 -25.90 20.39 -0.29
N ILE A 184 -25.10 19.33 -0.45
CA ILE A 184 -25.26 18.09 0.33
C ILE A 184 -24.82 18.29 1.78
N LYS A 185 -25.78 18.25 2.72
CA LYS A 185 -25.53 18.32 4.17
C LYS A 185 -25.94 17.07 4.96
N GLN A 186 -26.79 16.19 4.42
CA GLN A 186 -27.45 15.15 5.23
C GLN A 186 -27.19 13.69 4.80
N ASP A 187 -26.62 13.41 3.62
CA ASP A 187 -26.30 12.02 3.22
C ASP A 187 -24.98 11.91 2.43
N LEU A 188 -23.87 12.28 3.07
CA LEU A 188 -22.53 12.18 2.46
C LEU A 188 -22.12 10.72 2.24
N THR A 189 -22.50 9.82 3.15
CA THR A 189 -22.11 8.40 3.10
C THR A 189 -22.74 7.69 1.91
N GLY A 190 -24.04 7.87 1.66
CA GLY A 190 -24.71 7.29 0.49
C GLY A 190 -24.10 7.77 -0.82
N VAL A 191 -23.77 9.06 -0.90
CA VAL A 191 -23.11 9.66 -2.08
C VAL A 191 -21.72 9.07 -2.32
N LEU A 192 -20.91 8.87 -1.27
CA LEU A 192 -19.59 8.25 -1.38
C LEU A 192 -19.69 6.79 -1.84
N ILE A 193 -20.64 6.02 -1.30
CA ILE A 193 -20.89 4.65 -1.77
C ILE A 193 -21.25 4.67 -3.26
N GLY A 194 -22.13 5.59 -3.68
CA GLY A 194 -22.49 5.79 -5.08
C GLY A 194 -21.30 6.07 -5.99
N VAL A 195 -20.36 6.92 -5.55
CA VAL A 195 -19.11 7.19 -6.28
C VAL A 195 -18.32 5.91 -6.55
N TYR A 196 -18.12 5.06 -5.53
CA TYR A 196 -17.37 3.82 -5.69
C TYR A 196 -18.11 2.78 -6.54
N VAL A 197 -19.45 2.74 -6.47
CA VAL A 197 -20.27 1.91 -7.36
C VAL A 197 -20.08 2.34 -8.81
N VAL A 198 -20.13 3.64 -9.10
CA VAL A 198 -19.93 4.17 -10.46
C VAL A 198 -18.52 3.84 -10.99
N LEU A 199 -17.47 4.03 -10.19
CA LEU A 199 -16.10 3.67 -10.58
C LEU A 199 -15.94 2.17 -10.85
N THR A 200 -16.61 1.33 -10.05
CA THR A 200 -16.58 -0.13 -10.21
C THR A 200 -17.31 -0.56 -11.48
N LEU A 201 -18.49 0.02 -11.74
CA LEU A 201 -19.25 -0.19 -12.97
C LEU A 201 -18.48 0.29 -14.21
N GLU A 202 -17.78 1.41 -14.12
CA GLU A 202 -16.91 1.91 -15.19
C GLU A 202 -15.78 0.92 -15.48
N PHE A 203 -15.07 0.47 -14.44
CA PHE A 203 -13.96 -0.47 -14.56
C PHE A 203 -14.40 -1.79 -15.20
N PHE A 204 -15.47 -2.42 -14.71
CA PHE A 204 -15.97 -3.65 -15.31
C PHE A 204 -16.62 -3.40 -16.67
N GLY A 205 -17.26 -2.25 -16.88
CA GLY A 205 -17.88 -1.87 -18.15
C GLY A 205 -16.86 -1.79 -19.28
N SER A 206 -15.74 -1.09 -19.06
CA SER A 206 -14.67 -0.95 -20.07
C SER A 206 -14.01 -2.29 -20.40
N LEU A 207 -13.78 -3.15 -19.40
CA LEU A 207 -13.27 -4.51 -19.60
C LEU A 207 -14.29 -5.39 -20.35
N THR A 208 -15.56 -5.32 -19.99
CA THR A 208 -16.65 -6.12 -20.58
C THR A 208 -16.86 -5.78 -22.05
N ILE A 209 -16.83 -4.49 -22.42
CA ILE A 209 -16.84 -4.06 -23.83
C ILE A 209 -15.65 -4.71 -24.56
N SER A 210 -14.48 -4.72 -23.93
CA SER A 210 -13.28 -5.33 -24.53
C SER A 210 -13.33 -6.86 -24.62
N MET A 211 -14.20 -7.53 -23.85
CA MET A 211 -14.45 -8.97 -23.94
C MET A 211 -15.42 -9.33 -25.08
N PHE A 212 -16.47 -8.52 -25.30
CA PHE A 212 -17.48 -8.79 -26.34
C PHE A 212 -16.95 -8.51 -27.75
N TRP A 213 -16.13 -7.47 -27.93
CA TRP A 213 -15.57 -7.10 -29.23
C TRP A 213 -14.10 -7.50 -29.32
N CYS A 214 -13.82 -8.68 -29.89
CA CYS A 214 -12.48 -9.22 -30.05
C CYS A 214 -11.50 -8.27 -30.78
N LYS A 215 -12.02 -7.38 -31.64
CA LYS A 215 -11.22 -6.37 -32.36
C LYS A 215 -10.59 -5.30 -31.46
N LEU A 216 -11.10 -5.13 -30.22
CA LEU A 216 -10.51 -4.28 -29.18
C LEU A 216 -9.65 -5.07 -28.19
N SER A 217 -9.28 -6.31 -28.51
CA SER A 217 -8.44 -7.13 -27.65
C SER A 217 -7.05 -6.50 -27.48
N PHE A 218 -6.49 -6.63 -26.29
CA PHE A 218 -5.14 -6.15 -25.98
C PHE A 218 -4.03 -7.13 -26.40
N ARG A 219 -4.35 -8.13 -27.25
CA ARG A 219 -3.54 -9.36 -27.41
C ARG A 219 -2.15 -9.10 -27.98
N THR A 220 -2.05 -8.07 -28.81
CA THR A 220 -0.82 -7.63 -29.49
C THR A 220 -0.21 -6.38 -28.88
N THR A 221 -0.87 -5.78 -27.88
CA THR A 221 -0.41 -4.53 -27.26
C THR A 221 0.62 -4.79 -26.16
N HIS A 222 1.42 -3.78 -25.85
CA HIS A 222 2.40 -3.78 -24.75
C HIS A 222 1.76 -3.58 -23.35
N ILE A 223 0.45 -3.81 -23.18
CA ILE A 223 -0.23 -3.59 -21.88
C ILE A 223 0.37 -4.41 -20.74
N GLY A 224 0.88 -5.61 -21.05
CA GLY A 224 1.50 -6.46 -20.04
C GLY A 224 2.82 -5.87 -19.52
N GLU A 225 3.58 -5.23 -20.40
CA GLU A 225 4.77 -4.47 -20.03
C GLU A 225 4.40 -3.28 -19.14
N ARG A 226 3.37 -2.51 -19.51
CA ARG A 226 2.89 -1.35 -18.74
C ARG A 226 2.45 -1.73 -17.31
N LEU A 227 1.67 -2.80 -17.18
CA LEU A 227 1.22 -3.31 -15.89
C LEU A 227 2.41 -3.82 -15.04
N GLY A 228 3.37 -4.52 -15.66
CA GLY A 228 4.59 -4.94 -14.97
C GLY A 228 5.49 -3.79 -14.56
N LEU A 229 5.67 -2.79 -15.41
CA LEU A 229 6.43 -1.57 -15.11
C LEU A 229 5.80 -0.80 -13.95
N LEU A 230 4.47 -0.67 -13.91
CA LEU A 230 3.78 -0.09 -12.75
C LEU A 230 4.06 -0.90 -11.48
N GLY A 231 4.00 -2.23 -11.54
CA GLY A 231 4.35 -3.09 -10.41
C GLY A 231 5.78 -2.86 -9.91
N LEU A 232 6.75 -2.70 -10.81
CA LEU A 232 8.14 -2.39 -10.47
C LEU A 232 8.27 -1.00 -9.82
N ILE A 233 7.53 -0.01 -10.32
CA ILE A 233 7.48 1.34 -9.73
C ILE A 233 6.91 1.29 -8.30
N ILE A 234 5.86 0.50 -8.06
CA ILE A 234 5.27 0.33 -6.72
C ILE A 234 6.26 -0.39 -5.77
N ILE A 235 6.97 -1.42 -6.25
CA ILE A 235 8.08 -2.01 -5.47
C ILE A 235 9.16 -0.96 -5.17
N GLY A 236 9.43 -0.05 -6.11
CA GLY A 236 10.35 1.08 -5.94
C GLY A 236 9.93 2.05 -4.83
N GLU A 237 8.63 2.33 -4.67
CA GLU A 237 8.10 3.09 -3.52
C GLU A 237 8.45 2.40 -2.20
N GLY A 238 8.43 1.06 -2.18
CA GLY A 238 8.90 0.28 -1.05
C GLY A 238 10.38 0.40 -0.73
N VAL A 239 11.22 0.57 -1.74
CA VAL A 239 12.66 0.85 -1.55
C VAL A 239 12.86 2.23 -0.90
N ILE A 240 12.04 3.22 -1.27
CA ILE A 240 12.07 4.56 -0.65
C ILE A 240 11.69 4.45 0.84
N GLY A 241 10.63 3.73 1.17
CA GLY A 241 10.22 3.54 2.57
C GLY A 241 11.19 2.66 3.38
N LEU A 242 11.84 1.68 2.76
CA LEU A 242 12.97 0.95 3.34
C LEU A 242 14.12 1.89 3.71
N SER A 243 14.48 2.81 2.81
CA SER A 243 15.54 3.80 3.05
C SER A 243 15.21 4.68 4.26
N LYS A 244 13.96 5.14 4.39
CA LYS A 244 13.48 5.85 5.59
C LYS A 244 13.60 4.99 6.85
N THR A 245 13.27 3.70 6.76
CA THR A 245 13.36 2.76 7.88
C THR A 245 14.81 2.51 8.33
N ILE A 246 15.76 2.43 7.40
CA ILE A 246 17.20 2.33 7.71
C ILE A 246 17.65 3.55 8.50
N VAL A 247 17.35 4.76 8.01
CA VAL A 247 17.72 6.01 8.69
C VAL A 247 17.09 6.08 10.08
N ARG A 248 15.80 5.74 10.21
CA ARG A 248 15.08 5.78 11.50
C ARG A 248 15.62 4.77 12.53
N THR A 249 16.01 3.57 12.08
CA THR A 249 16.42 2.48 13.00
C THR A 249 17.93 2.41 13.26
N MET A 250 18.76 2.96 12.38
CA MET A 250 20.23 2.90 12.49
C MET A 250 20.90 4.28 12.52
N GLY A 251 20.20 5.37 12.17
CA GLY A 251 20.78 6.71 12.15
C GLY A 251 21.19 7.22 13.54
N LYS A 252 20.45 6.84 14.58
CA LYS A 252 20.69 7.34 15.95
C LYS A 252 21.92 6.72 16.61
N ASN A 253 21.97 5.39 16.67
CA ASN A 253 22.95 4.62 17.46
C ASN A 253 23.89 3.77 16.59
N GLY A 254 23.85 3.93 15.27
CA GLY A 254 24.60 3.11 14.32
C GLY A 254 23.93 1.76 14.00
N PRO A 255 24.54 0.96 13.10
CA PRO A 255 23.99 -0.32 12.69
C PRO A 255 24.12 -1.36 13.82
N THR A 256 22.99 -1.93 14.24
CA THR A 256 22.95 -3.11 15.13
C THR A 256 22.63 -4.37 14.33
N ILE A 257 23.16 -5.52 14.74
CA ILE A 257 22.92 -6.81 14.06
C ILE A 257 21.42 -7.09 13.93
N GLY A 258 20.66 -6.83 14.99
CA GLY A 258 19.21 -7.04 15.01
C GLY A 258 18.47 -6.18 13.99
N SER A 259 18.75 -4.87 13.93
CA SER A 259 18.13 -3.99 12.93
C SER A 259 18.59 -4.32 11.50
N ALA A 260 19.88 -4.68 11.33
CA ALA A 260 20.46 -5.03 10.04
C ALA A 260 19.84 -6.28 9.45
N ALA A 261 19.64 -7.32 10.27
CA ALA A 261 18.96 -8.54 9.86
C ALA A 261 17.51 -8.28 9.40
N GLN A 262 16.78 -7.39 10.07
CA GLN A 262 15.41 -7.05 9.68
C GLN A 262 15.35 -6.27 8.36
N VAL A 263 16.23 -5.28 8.19
CA VAL A 263 16.38 -4.55 6.92
C VAL A 263 16.73 -5.51 5.79
N PHE A 264 17.64 -6.45 6.03
CA PHE A 264 17.99 -7.49 5.06
C PHE A 264 16.79 -8.38 4.70
N CYS A 265 15.94 -8.72 5.67
CA CYS A 265 14.70 -9.44 5.38
C CYS A 265 13.75 -8.65 4.48
N ILE A 266 13.61 -7.34 4.65
CA ILE A 266 12.80 -6.50 3.74
C ILE A 266 13.39 -6.54 2.33
N ILE A 267 14.71 -6.41 2.18
CA ILE A 267 15.39 -6.51 0.87
C ILE A 267 15.07 -7.85 0.21
N LEU A 268 15.17 -8.96 0.95
CA LEU A 268 14.83 -10.28 0.42
C LEU A 268 13.35 -10.40 0.04
N ILE A 269 12.43 -9.84 0.82
CA ILE A 269 11.00 -9.80 0.48
C ILE A 269 10.78 -9.06 -0.85
N LEU A 270 11.37 -7.87 -1.02
CA LEU A 270 11.28 -7.09 -2.26
C LEU A 270 11.84 -7.86 -3.46
N VAL A 271 13.01 -8.48 -3.30
CA VAL A 271 13.65 -9.30 -4.34
C VAL A 271 12.79 -10.51 -4.69
N PHE A 272 12.26 -11.24 -3.70
CA PHE A 272 11.40 -12.39 -3.98
C PHE A 272 10.08 -11.99 -4.63
N MET A 273 9.47 -10.87 -4.25
CA MET A 273 8.28 -10.36 -4.94
C MET A 273 8.56 -10.05 -6.41
N TRP A 274 9.73 -9.45 -6.69
CA TRP A 274 10.19 -9.23 -8.06
C TRP A 274 10.39 -10.56 -8.81
N ILE A 275 11.10 -11.53 -8.22
CA ILE A 275 11.32 -12.88 -8.81
C ILE A 275 9.98 -13.56 -9.12
N LEU A 276 9.09 -13.64 -8.13
CA LEU A 276 7.81 -14.36 -8.23
C LEU A 276 6.90 -13.77 -9.32
N TYR A 277 6.99 -12.46 -9.56
CA TYR A 277 6.24 -11.80 -10.63
C TYR A 277 6.94 -11.98 -11.98
N PHE A 278 8.17 -11.45 -12.15
CA PHE A 278 8.81 -11.32 -13.46
C PHE A 278 9.31 -12.64 -14.07
N ASP A 279 9.76 -13.62 -13.27
CA ASP A 279 10.25 -14.90 -13.81
C ASP A 279 9.14 -15.83 -14.32
N LYS A 280 7.88 -15.48 -14.00
CA LYS A 280 6.69 -16.26 -14.33
C LYS A 280 5.72 -15.52 -15.24
N VAL A 281 5.97 -14.26 -15.62
CA VAL A 281 5.12 -13.55 -16.58
C VAL A 281 5.11 -14.36 -17.89
N PRO A 282 3.96 -14.87 -18.31
CA PRO A 282 3.89 -15.67 -19.51
C PRO A 282 4.25 -14.83 -20.74
N ARG A 283 5.21 -15.29 -21.53
CA ARG A 283 5.52 -14.72 -22.85
C ARG A 283 4.48 -15.09 -23.92
N TYR A 284 3.44 -15.84 -23.55
CA TYR A 284 2.42 -16.29 -24.48
C TYR A 284 1.26 -15.28 -24.58
N ARG A 285 0.60 -15.27 -25.74
CA ARG A 285 -0.57 -14.40 -25.99
C ARG A 285 -1.82 -15.03 -25.38
N PHE A 286 -2.34 -14.47 -24.30
CA PHE A 286 -3.63 -14.85 -23.74
C PHE A 286 -4.77 -14.73 -24.77
N GLY A 287 -5.83 -15.53 -24.60
CA GLY A 287 -7.10 -15.27 -25.27
C GLY A 287 -7.77 -14.01 -24.73
N THR A 288 -8.66 -13.38 -25.50
CA THR A 288 -9.25 -12.06 -25.19
C THR A 288 -9.85 -11.99 -23.79
N VAL A 289 -10.68 -12.94 -23.38
CA VAL A 289 -11.31 -12.94 -22.04
C VAL A 289 -10.28 -13.13 -20.93
N LYS A 290 -9.36 -14.10 -21.08
CA LYS A 290 -8.31 -14.38 -20.09
C LYS A 290 -7.42 -13.16 -19.88
N GLN A 291 -7.12 -12.42 -20.95
CA GLN A 291 -6.32 -11.21 -20.87
C GLN A 291 -7.01 -10.12 -20.05
N GLN A 292 -8.31 -9.90 -20.24
CA GLN A 292 -9.05 -8.89 -19.46
C GLN A 292 -9.12 -9.25 -17.97
N VAL A 293 -9.33 -10.54 -17.65
CA VAL A 293 -9.31 -11.02 -16.25
C VAL A 293 -7.91 -10.84 -15.65
N TRP A 294 -6.86 -11.21 -16.39
CA TRP A 294 -5.48 -11.01 -15.98
C TRP A 294 -5.16 -9.54 -15.73
N MET A 295 -5.58 -8.63 -16.62
CA MET A 295 -5.44 -7.18 -16.43
C MET A 295 -6.17 -6.70 -15.18
N GLY A 296 -7.41 -7.16 -14.96
CA GLY A 296 -8.19 -6.76 -13.79
C GLY A 296 -7.61 -7.25 -12.46
N LEU A 297 -6.95 -8.42 -12.45
CA LEU A 297 -6.27 -8.97 -11.28
C LEU A 297 -5.06 -8.13 -10.82
N HIS A 298 -4.52 -7.24 -11.68
CA HIS A 298 -3.42 -6.35 -11.28
C HIS A 298 -3.82 -5.31 -10.25
N LEU A 299 -5.10 -4.94 -10.16
CA LEU A 299 -5.59 -4.01 -9.15
C LEU A 299 -5.39 -4.56 -7.72
N PRO A 300 -5.97 -5.72 -7.34
CA PRO A 300 -5.72 -6.29 -6.02
C PRO A 300 -4.26 -6.73 -5.84
N PHE A 301 -3.56 -7.11 -6.91
CA PHE A 301 -2.14 -7.45 -6.87
C PHE A 301 -1.26 -6.25 -6.47
N HIS A 302 -1.40 -5.10 -7.13
CA HIS A 302 -0.66 -3.88 -6.80
C HIS A 302 -0.98 -3.39 -5.39
N LEU A 303 -2.24 -3.47 -4.97
CA LEU A 303 -2.65 -3.16 -3.60
C LEU A 303 -1.98 -4.09 -2.58
N ALA A 304 -1.87 -5.39 -2.89
CA ALA A 304 -1.21 -6.37 -2.04
C ALA A 304 0.30 -6.11 -1.92
N ILE A 305 0.99 -5.83 -3.04
CA ILE A 305 2.40 -5.45 -3.03
C ILE A 305 2.63 -4.30 -2.06
N LEU A 306 1.83 -3.25 -2.21
CA LEU A 306 1.93 -2.06 -1.39
C LEU A 306 1.68 -2.37 0.10
N GLY A 307 0.66 -3.16 0.41
CA GLY A 307 0.36 -3.56 1.78
C GLY A 307 1.48 -4.37 2.44
N VAL A 308 2.15 -5.25 1.70
CA VAL A 308 3.33 -6.00 2.18
C VAL A 308 4.50 -5.07 2.45
N VAL A 309 4.79 -4.18 1.51
CA VAL A 309 5.86 -3.19 1.60
C VAL A 309 5.68 -2.28 2.82
N GLU A 310 4.54 -1.60 2.92
CA GLU A 310 4.26 -0.66 4.00
C GLU A 310 4.16 -1.36 5.36
N GLY A 311 3.53 -2.55 5.39
CA GLY A 311 3.47 -3.37 6.60
C GLY A 311 4.86 -3.79 7.09
N SER A 312 5.76 -4.20 6.18
CA SER A 312 7.11 -4.61 6.55
C SER A 312 7.90 -3.50 7.25
N GLN A 313 7.81 -2.27 6.74
CA GLN A 313 8.50 -1.10 7.30
C GLN A 313 7.97 -0.74 8.69
N GLN A 314 6.64 -0.69 8.84
CA GLN A 314 5.99 -0.35 10.12
C GLN A 314 6.26 -1.43 11.20
N LEU A 315 6.33 -2.70 10.82
CA LEU A 315 6.65 -3.80 11.74
C LEU A 315 8.11 -3.78 12.22
N VAL A 316 9.07 -3.39 11.36
CA VAL A 316 10.47 -3.21 11.78
C VAL A 316 10.60 -2.05 12.77
N GLN A 317 9.91 -0.95 12.51
CA GLN A 317 9.85 0.18 13.45
C GLN A 317 9.22 -0.25 14.78
N ALA A 318 8.15 -1.05 14.73
CA ALA A 318 7.51 -1.61 15.92
C ALA A 318 8.49 -2.43 16.76
N ARG A 319 9.20 -3.39 16.14
CA ARG A 319 10.23 -4.19 16.81
C ARG A 319 11.34 -3.33 17.41
N TYR A 320 11.81 -2.33 16.68
CA TYR A 320 12.86 -1.43 17.17
C TYR A 320 12.41 -0.72 18.46
N ILE A 321 11.17 -0.24 18.50
CA ILE A 321 10.60 0.39 19.70
C ILE A 321 10.53 -0.63 20.84
N TYR A 322 9.96 -1.82 20.63
CA TYR A 322 9.90 -2.87 21.67
C TYR A 322 11.26 -3.21 22.26
N TYR A 323 12.27 -3.39 21.41
CA TYR A 323 13.63 -3.71 21.85
C TYR A 323 14.22 -2.59 22.71
N ASN A 324 14.13 -1.35 22.24
CA ASN A 324 14.71 -0.21 22.97
C ASN A 324 13.94 0.13 24.24
N THR A 325 12.63 -0.08 24.29
CA THR A 325 11.86 -0.02 25.54
C THR A 325 12.33 -1.09 26.53
N GLY A 326 12.67 -2.30 26.06
CA GLY A 326 13.31 -3.32 26.90
C GLY A 326 14.66 -2.88 27.45
N VAL A 327 15.52 -2.30 26.60
CA VAL A 327 16.82 -1.74 27.03
C VAL A 327 16.65 -0.61 28.04
N MET A 328 15.67 0.27 27.83
CA MET A 328 15.33 1.35 28.76
C MET A 328 14.92 0.78 30.12
N ALA A 329 13.98 -0.18 30.14
CA ALA A 329 13.55 -0.84 31.36
C ALA A 329 14.71 -1.51 32.10
N HIS A 330 15.60 -2.21 31.38
CA HIS A 330 16.78 -2.83 31.99
C HIS A 330 17.75 -1.79 32.59
N LYS A 331 17.98 -0.66 31.92
CA LYS A 331 18.83 0.43 32.43
C LYS A 331 18.25 1.06 33.71
N VAL A 332 16.93 1.28 33.74
CA VAL A 332 16.22 1.77 34.92
C VAL A 332 16.28 0.75 36.06
N TRP A 333 16.04 -0.53 35.76
CA TRP A 333 16.15 -1.62 36.72
C TRP A 333 17.54 -1.68 37.35
N TYR A 334 18.60 -1.61 36.54
CA TYR A 334 19.98 -1.62 37.05
C TYR A 334 20.28 -0.42 37.95
N GLY A 335 19.81 0.78 37.60
CA GLY A 335 20.02 1.98 38.43
C GLY A 335 19.21 1.97 39.73
N CYS A 336 17.97 1.48 39.69
CA CYS A 336 17.05 1.51 40.84
C CYS A 336 17.18 0.28 41.73
N VAL A 337 17.04 -0.93 41.17
CA VAL A 337 17.08 -2.19 41.92
C VAL A 337 18.51 -2.67 42.13
N GLY A 338 19.38 -2.51 41.12
CA GLY A 338 20.77 -2.97 41.22
C GLY A 338 21.68 -2.05 42.04
N GLN A 339 21.51 -0.73 41.91
CA GLN A 339 22.39 0.27 42.53
C GLN A 339 21.72 1.08 43.65
N HIS A 340 20.41 0.90 43.88
CA HIS A 340 19.63 1.62 44.90
C HIS A 340 19.83 3.15 44.85
N LEU A 341 19.96 3.71 43.64
CA LEU A 341 20.17 5.15 43.46
C LEU A 341 18.92 5.92 43.86
N ASP A 342 19.08 6.98 44.63
CA ASP A 342 17.98 7.84 45.08
C ASP A 342 18.29 9.33 44.87
N GLY A 343 17.24 10.15 44.92
CA GLY A 343 17.35 11.60 44.84
C GLY A 343 18.02 12.12 43.55
N ALA A 344 19.01 13.00 43.71
CA ALA A 344 19.73 13.60 42.58
C ALA A 344 20.54 12.58 41.75
N ALA A 345 21.02 11.50 42.36
CA ALA A 345 21.79 10.46 41.67
C ALA A 345 20.88 9.66 40.73
N LEU A 346 19.65 9.32 41.18
CA LEU A 346 18.63 8.70 40.36
C LEU A 346 18.26 9.58 39.17
N ARG A 347 17.97 10.86 39.44
CA ARG A 347 17.63 11.85 38.40
C ARG A 347 18.68 11.91 37.30
N ASN A 348 19.95 12.08 37.67
CA ASN A 348 21.05 12.19 36.71
C ASN A 348 21.24 10.90 35.88
N ASN A 349 21.05 9.73 36.50
CA ASN A 349 21.11 8.44 35.80
C ASN A 349 19.95 8.32 34.79
N LEU A 350 18.72 8.65 35.19
CA LEU A 350 17.54 8.63 34.31
C LEU A 350 17.69 9.59 33.12
N THR A 351 18.15 10.83 33.36
CA THR A 351 18.44 11.80 32.30
C THR A 351 19.42 11.23 31.28
N LYS A 352 20.56 10.70 31.75
CA LYS A 352 21.58 10.09 30.88
C LYS A 352 21.03 8.88 30.09
N ASN A 353 20.13 8.11 30.69
CA ASN A 353 19.49 6.97 30.01
C ASN A 353 18.51 7.41 28.92
N ILE A 354 17.79 8.52 29.10
CA ILE A 354 16.91 9.08 28.08
C ILE A 354 17.71 9.72 26.94
N GLU A 355 18.79 10.45 27.25
CA GLU A 355 19.69 11.04 26.26
C GLU A 355 20.30 9.99 25.32
N TYR A 356 20.58 8.78 25.81
CA TYR A 356 21.06 7.66 25.00
C TYR A 356 20.15 7.33 23.80
N PHE A 357 18.84 7.58 23.89
CA PHE A 357 17.91 7.27 22.81
C PHE A 357 17.77 8.39 21.77
N LYS A 358 18.43 9.55 21.97
CA LYS A 358 18.44 10.69 21.03
C LYS A 358 17.04 11.03 20.51
N LEU A 359 16.09 11.18 21.45
CA LEU A 359 14.69 11.48 21.11
C LEU A 359 14.49 12.93 20.64
N ASN A 360 15.46 13.80 20.93
CA ASN A 360 15.49 15.21 20.54
C ASN A 360 15.81 15.47 19.06
N GLU A 361 16.18 14.45 18.27
CA GLU A 361 16.43 14.59 16.84
C GLU A 361 15.15 14.76 15.99
N SER A 362 13.97 14.46 16.56
CA SER A 362 12.66 14.72 15.92
C SER A 362 11.92 15.84 16.64
N ALA A 363 11.26 16.73 15.88
CA ALA A 363 10.45 17.81 16.43
C ALA A 363 9.33 17.32 17.37
N ARG A 364 8.66 16.20 17.02
CA ARG A 364 7.64 15.59 17.88
C ARG A 364 8.25 14.97 19.14
N GLY A 365 9.45 14.39 19.00
CA GLY A 365 10.20 13.86 20.14
C GLY A 365 10.59 14.94 21.16
N ILE A 366 10.99 16.14 20.71
CA ILE A 366 11.31 17.28 21.59
C ILE A 366 10.10 17.66 22.45
N ILE A 367 8.92 17.76 21.85
CA ILE A 367 7.69 18.12 22.58
C ILE A 367 7.36 17.04 23.64
N ALA A 368 7.47 15.76 23.27
CA ALA A 368 7.19 14.66 24.19
C ALA A 368 8.22 14.54 25.33
N LEU A 369 9.45 15.00 25.13
CA LEU A 369 10.50 14.95 26.16
C LEU A 369 10.21 15.86 27.36
N GLU A 370 9.40 16.90 27.21
CA GLU A 370 9.04 17.81 28.31
C GLU A 370 8.34 17.05 29.46
N ASP A 371 7.37 16.20 29.11
CA ASP A 371 6.65 15.36 30.08
C ASP A 371 7.58 14.32 30.71
N VAL A 372 8.52 13.75 29.95
CA VAL A 372 9.49 12.77 30.45
C VAL A 372 10.44 13.39 31.47
N TYR A 373 10.97 14.58 31.19
CA TYR A 373 11.86 15.27 32.13
C TYR A 373 11.13 15.74 33.39
N ARG A 374 9.85 16.10 33.29
CA ARG A 374 9.00 16.37 34.45
C ARG A 374 8.88 15.13 35.34
N ASP A 375 8.64 13.95 34.77
CA ASP A 375 8.55 12.71 35.55
C ASP A 375 9.90 12.35 36.20
N ILE A 376 11.02 12.53 35.47
CA ILE A 376 12.36 12.33 36.02
C ILE A 376 12.62 13.26 37.22
N TYR A 377 12.17 14.51 37.14
CA TYR A 377 12.31 15.46 38.25
C TYR A 377 11.49 15.04 39.48
N LEU A 378 10.25 14.59 39.28
CA LEU A 378 9.37 14.12 40.36
C LEU A 378 9.93 12.86 41.04
N LEU A 379 10.45 11.91 40.26
CA LEU A 379 11.11 10.71 40.77
C LEU A 379 12.40 11.03 41.54
N GLY A 380 13.15 12.06 41.13
CA GLY A 380 14.35 12.50 41.83
C GLY A 380 14.09 13.33 43.10
N ASN A 381 12.85 13.79 43.34
CA ASN A 381 12.48 14.58 44.52
C ASN A 381 11.72 13.75 45.57
N THR A 382 11.24 12.56 45.18
CA THR A 382 10.62 11.61 46.09
C THR A 382 11.71 10.82 46.80
N SER A 383 11.61 10.64 48.11
CA SER A 383 12.60 9.91 48.91
C SER A 383 12.28 8.42 48.98
N ASN A 384 13.33 7.60 49.08
CA ASN A 384 13.28 6.14 49.24
C ASN A 384 12.63 5.38 48.08
N VAL A 385 12.60 5.96 46.86
CA VAL A 385 11.95 5.35 45.68
C VAL A 385 12.60 4.01 45.32
N CYS A 386 13.93 3.95 45.35
CA CYS A 386 14.72 2.76 45.01
C CYS A 386 15.34 2.08 46.23
N SER A 387 14.79 2.34 47.43
CA SER A 387 15.29 1.77 48.67
C SER A 387 15.18 0.23 48.69
N PRO A 388 16.05 -0.49 49.43
CA PRO A 388 15.96 -1.95 49.58
C PRO A 388 14.58 -2.44 50.06
N ALA A 389 13.88 -1.64 50.87
CA ALA A 389 12.53 -1.97 51.33
C ALA A 389 11.49 -2.00 50.18
N ASN A 390 11.60 -1.06 49.23
CA ASN A 390 10.70 -0.98 48.08
C ASN A 390 11.14 -1.86 46.89
N THR A 391 12.29 -2.54 46.99
CA THR A 391 12.88 -3.31 45.88
C THR A 391 13.01 -4.81 46.16
N THR A 392 12.49 -5.30 47.30
CA THR A 392 12.63 -6.70 47.73
C THR A 392 11.44 -7.60 47.39
N ASP A 393 10.22 -7.08 47.23
CA ASP A 393 9.03 -7.84 46.81
C ASP A 393 8.39 -7.25 45.55
N LEU A 394 9.06 -7.45 44.41
CA LEU A 394 8.66 -6.89 43.11
C LEU A 394 7.87 -7.89 42.24
N SER A 395 7.33 -8.94 42.85
CA SER A 395 6.74 -10.11 42.17
C SER A 395 5.50 -9.77 41.30
N ASN A 396 4.81 -8.67 41.60
CA ASN A 396 3.63 -8.17 40.87
C ASN A 396 3.85 -6.81 40.18
N GLU A 397 5.10 -6.35 40.06
CA GLU A 397 5.40 -5.01 39.56
C GLU A 397 5.89 -4.97 38.10
N PHE A 398 6.06 -3.75 37.54
CA PHE A 398 6.35 -3.52 36.11
C PHE A 398 7.76 -4.02 35.74
N ARG A 399 7.88 -5.31 35.43
CA ARG A 399 9.15 -6.01 35.13
C ARG A 399 10.16 -5.91 36.28
N GLY A 400 9.68 -6.00 37.52
CA GLY A 400 10.52 -5.91 38.71
C GLY A 400 11.03 -4.51 39.00
N ILE A 401 10.21 -3.46 38.81
CA ILE A 401 10.54 -2.06 39.09
C ILE A 401 9.34 -1.41 39.81
N PRO A 402 9.55 -0.55 40.84
CA PRO A 402 8.50 0.18 41.55
C PRO A 402 7.43 0.80 40.65
N TYR A 403 6.15 0.64 41.01
CA TYR A 403 5.03 1.20 40.25
C TYR A 403 5.08 2.73 40.11
N THR A 404 5.85 3.42 40.96
CA THR A 404 6.14 4.86 40.84
C THR A 404 6.74 5.22 39.48
N PHE A 405 7.43 4.30 38.81
CA PHE A 405 7.97 4.51 37.46
C PHE A 405 6.95 4.31 36.32
N ALA A 406 5.71 3.89 36.60
CA ALA A 406 4.73 3.58 35.56
C ALA A 406 4.43 4.78 34.64
N GLN A 407 4.32 5.98 35.23
CA GLN A 407 4.07 7.21 34.46
C GLN A 407 5.29 7.57 33.59
N PHE A 408 6.49 7.48 34.16
CA PHE A 408 7.75 7.68 33.43
C PHE A 408 7.85 6.71 32.24
N PHE A 409 7.56 5.42 32.43
CA PHE A 409 7.60 4.44 31.34
C PHE A 409 6.58 4.75 30.25
N THR A 410 5.38 5.17 30.63
CA THR A 410 4.32 5.54 29.68
C THR A 410 4.73 6.73 28.83
N ASN A 411 5.21 7.80 29.47
CA ASN A 411 5.63 9.02 28.79
C ASN A 411 6.92 8.81 27.98
N ALA A 412 7.89 8.08 28.51
CA ALA A 412 9.13 7.78 27.80
C ALA A 412 8.88 6.89 26.57
N MET A 413 8.03 5.87 26.68
CA MET A 413 7.64 5.06 25.53
C MET A 413 6.86 5.90 24.51
N GLY A 414 5.92 6.73 24.97
CA GLY A 414 5.21 7.70 24.13
C GLY A 414 6.15 8.65 23.39
N ALA A 415 7.20 9.14 24.04
CA ALA A 415 8.23 9.98 23.42
C ALA A 415 9.06 9.20 22.38
N MET A 416 9.39 7.94 22.66
CA MET A 416 10.03 7.06 21.68
C MET A 416 9.15 6.94 20.43
N PHE A 417 7.86 6.61 20.58
CA PHE A 417 6.91 6.53 19.48
C PHE A 417 6.84 7.81 18.64
N GLN A 418 6.70 8.96 19.31
CA GLN A 418 6.60 10.26 18.65
C GLN A 418 7.89 10.62 17.91
N SER A 419 9.06 10.20 18.42
CA SER A 419 10.36 10.44 17.78
C SER A 419 10.56 9.72 16.44
N PHE A 420 9.71 8.75 16.09
CA PHE A 420 9.72 8.06 14.80
C PHE A 420 8.85 8.77 13.74
N ASP A 421 8.20 9.88 14.10
CA ASP A 421 7.21 10.57 13.26
C ASP A 421 6.15 9.61 12.72
N ILE A 422 5.76 8.62 13.52
CA ILE A 422 4.64 7.73 13.21
C ILE A 422 3.37 8.55 13.50
N ASP A 423 2.48 8.68 12.50
CA ASP A 423 1.18 9.33 12.69
C ASP A 423 0.26 8.42 13.51
N ILE A 424 0.46 8.44 14.83
CA ILE A 424 -0.43 7.86 15.81
C ILE A 424 -1.37 8.97 16.27
N PRO A 425 -2.70 8.79 16.24
CA PRO A 425 -3.64 9.82 16.66
C PRO A 425 -3.42 10.14 18.14
N ILE A 426 -3.00 11.37 18.41
CA ILE A 426 -2.73 11.85 19.76
C ILE A 426 -4.08 12.01 20.48
N LYS A 427 -4.43 11.08 21.36
CA LYS A 427 -5.51 11.29 22.35
C LYS A 427 -4.88 11.71 23.67
N GLY A 428 -4.60 13.00 23.80
CA GLY A 428 -4.10 13.57 25.05
C GLY A 428 -2.78 12.97 25.57
N PRO A 429 -2.34 13.40 26.76
CA PRO A 429 -0.98 13.13 27.26
C PRO A 429 -0.74 11.70 27.77
N VAL A 430 -1.78 10.94 28.16
CA VAL A 430 -1.59 9.65 28.89
C VAL A 430 -2.09 8.40 28.12
N THR A 431 -2.72 8.58 26.95
CA THR A 431 -3.38 7.49 26.18
C THR A 431 -2.64 7.09 24.89
N THR A 432 -1.34 7.37 24.76
CA THR A 432 -0.55 7.08 23.55
C THR A 432 -0.19 5.60 23.39
N LEU A 433 0.03 4.89 24.50
CA LEU A 433 0.53 3.51 24.49
C LEU A 433 -0.52 2.49 24.05
N SER A 434 -1.74 2.56 24.59
CA SER A 434 -2.84 1.66 24.19
C SER A 434 -3.21 1.83 22.72
N ILE A 435 -3.21 3.08 22.23
CA ILE A 435 -3.44 3.40 20.82
C ILE A 435 -2.32 2.82 19.95
N ALA A 436 -1.05 2.93 20.38
CA ALA A 436 0.06 2.35 19.63
C ALA A 436 -0.05 0.82 19.50
N PHE A 437 -0.50 0.12 20.55
CA PHE A 437 -0.75 -1.32 20.48
C PHE A 437 -1.90 -1.68 19.53
N GLU A 438 -3.02 -0.95 19.58
CA GLU A 438 -4.13 -1.13 18.63
C GLU A 438 -3.68 -0.88 17.18
N SER A 439 -2.83 0.13 16.97
CA SER A 439 -2.24 0.42 15.66
C SER A 439 -1.37 -0.72 15.17
N TRP A 440 -0.51 -1.31 16.00
CA TRP A 440 0.31 -2.45 15.60
C TRP A 440 -0.48 -3.73 15.33
N LEU A 441 -1.57 -3.96 16.08
CA LEU A 441 -2.49 -5.06 15.78
C LEU A 441 -3.11 -4.89 14.38
N LEU A 442 -3.48 -3.65 14.04
CA LEU A 442 -3.96 -3.33 12.69
C LEU A 442 -2.88 -3.55 11.64
N VAL A 443 -1.64 -3.11 11.91
CA VAL A 443 -0.49 -3.33 11.02
C VAL A 443 -0.25 -4.81 10.76
N TYR A 444 -0.21 -5.60 11.82
CA TYR A 444 -0.08 -7.05 11.75
C TYR A 444 -1.21 -7.68 10.92
N THR A 445 -2.45 -7.26 11.18
CA THR A 445 -3.64 -7.78 10.50
C THR A 445 -3.59 -7.49 9.00
N TYR A 446 -3.34 -6.25 8.59
CA TYR A 446 -3.31 -5.92 7.17
C TYR A 446 -2.09 -6.49 6.47
N PHE A 447 -0.94 -6.59 7.14
CA PHE A 447 0.28 -7.15 6.56
C PHE A 447 0.06 -8.61 6.15
N TRP A 448 -0.45 -9.46 7.04
CA TRP A 448 -0.77 -10.84 6.71
C TRP A 448 -1.93 -10.95 5.71
N SER A 449 -2.94 -10.07 5.79
CA SER A 449 -4.00 -10.01 4.79
C SER A 449 -3.46 -9.67 3.39
N ALA A 450 -2.48 -8.76 3.30
CA ALA A 450 -1.80 -8.40 2.07
C ALA A 450 -0.95 -9.54 1.52
N ILE A 451 -0.23 -10.29 2.36
CA ILE A 451 0.49 -11.51 1.94
C ILE A 451 -0.47 -12.56 1.38
N ILE A 452 -1.59 -12.81 2.07
CA ILE A 452 -2.61 -13.76 1.59
C ILE A 452 -3.14 -13.31 0.23
N LEU A 453 -3.52 -12.03 0.10
CA LEU A 453 -4.00 -11.47 -1.16
C LEU A 453 -2.96 -11.59 -2.28
N LEU A 454 -1.69 -11.30 -1.97
CA LEU A 454 -0.57 -11.40 -2.90
C LEU A 454 -0.40 -12.84 -3.41
N LEU A 455 -0.36 -13.80 -2.48
CA LEU A 455 -0.20 -15.23 -2.81
C LEU A 455 -1.41 -15.78 -3.58
N VAL A 456 -2.62 -15.34 -3.25
CA VAL A 456 -3.84 -15.68 -4.01
C VAL A 456 -3.76 -15.12 -5.43
N CYS A 457 -3.36 -13.85 -5.61
CA CYS A 457 -3.16 -13.26 -6.93
C CYS A 457 -2.10 -14.01 -7.73
N TYR A 458 -0.97 -14.40 -7.12
CA TYR A 458 0.04 -15.24 -7.79
C TYR A 458 -0.51 -16.61 -8.19
N LEU A 459 -1.29 -17.27 -7.31
CA LEU A 459 -1.90 -18.57 -7.59
C LEU A 459 -2.91 -18.48 -8.73
N VAL A 460 -3.79 -17.47 -8.72
CA VAL A 460 -4.76 -17.26 -9.81
C VAL A 460 -4.03 -16.96 -11.12
N THR A 461 -2.97 -16.15 -11.07
CA THR A 461 -2.16 -15.82 -12.25
C THR A 461 -1.44 -17.05 -12.80
N SER A 462 -0.87 -17.91 -11.96
CA SER A 462 -0.22 -19.14 -12.42
C SER A 462 -1.21 -20.13 -13.03
N LEU A 463 -2.42 -20.24 -12.45
CA LEU A 463 -3.49 -21.07 -13.00
C LEU A 463 -4.01 -20.52 -14.34
N LEU A 464 -4.07 -19.20 -14.49
CA LEU A 464 -4.35 -18.57 -15.78
C LEU A 464 -3.22 -18.84 -16.78
N ALA A 465 -1.96 -18.74 -16.33
CA ALA A 465 -0.75 -18.94 -17.13
C ALA A 465 -0.68 -20.36 -17.76
N GLU A 466 -0.85 -21.43 -16.99
CA GLU A 466 -0.61 -22.81 -17.46
C GLU A 466 -1.75 -23.42 -18.32
N THR A 467 -2.69 -22.60 -18.80
CA THR A 467 -3.79 -23.08 -19.65
C THR A 467 -3.40 -23.17 -21.13
N ASP A 468 -2.72 -24.26 -21.48
CA ASP A 468 -2.29 -24.54 -22.84
C ASP A 468 -3.47 -24.74 -23.83
N GLY A 469 -3.23 -24.47 -25.12
CA GLY A 469 -4.21 -24.22 -26.19
C GLY A 469 -5.24 -25.31 -26.55
N ARG A 470 -5.39 -26.38 -25.76
CA ARG A 470 -6.32 -27.50 -26.00
C ARG A 470 -7.59 -27.51 -25.15
N GLY A 471 -7.86 -26.44 -24.39
CA GLY A 471 -9.18 -26.20 -23.79
C GLY A 471 -9.66 -27.20 -22.74
N HIS A 472 -8.85 -28.18 -22.33
CA HIS A 472 -9.22 -29.05 -21.21
C HIS A 472 -9.05 -28.26 -19.92
N TRP A 473 -10.15 -27.94 -19.26
CA TRP A 473 -10.18 -27.27 -17.94
C TRP A 473 -9.94 -28.23 -16.77
N ARG A 474 -9.88 -29.54 -17.01
CA ARG A 474 -9.96 -30.58 -15.97
C ARG A 474 -8.88 -31.66 -16.12
N SER A 475 -7.61 -31.32 -15.94
CA SER A 475 -6.65 -32.38 -15.55
C SER A 475 -6.30 -32.19 -14.09
N LEU A 476 -6.69 -33.16 -13.26
CA LEU A 476 -6.37 -33.21 -11.82
C LEU A 476 -4.86 -33.03 -11.55
N ILE A 477 -4.03 -33.47 -12.50
CA ILE A 477 -2.56 -33.34 -12.47
C ILE A 477 -2.10 -31.87 -12.34
N ARG A 478 -2.87 -30.89 -12.86
CA ARG A 478 -2.53 -29.45 -12.75
C ARG A 478 -2.78 -28.87 -11.36
N TYR A 479 -3.83 -29.30 -10.67
CA TYR A 479 -4.08 -28.87 -9.29
C TYR A 479 -3.12 -29.53 -8.30
N ALA A 480 -2.55 -30.67 -8.68
CA ALA A 480 -1.51 -31.39 -7.94
C ALA A 480 -0.09 -30.96 -8.31
N SER A 481 0.10 -29.91 -9.13
CA SER A 481 1.44 -29.42 -9.44
C SER A 481 2.12 -28.90 -8.18
N LEU A 482 3.42 -29.16 -8.07
CA LEU A 482 4.23 -28.77 -6.91
C LEU A 482 4.15 -27.25 -6.64
N THR A 483 3.98 -26.46 -7.70
CA THR A 483 3.89 -24.99 -7.67
C THR A 483 2.57 -24.46 -7.11
N VAL A 484 1.45 -25.15 -7.38
CA VAL A 484 0.13 -24.82 -6.84
C VAL A 484 0.04 -25.24 -5.37
N LEU A 485 0.53 -26.45 -5.06
CA LEU A 485 0.52 -26.99 -3.70
C LEU A 485 1.37 -26.14 -2.73
N SER A 486 2.55 -25.70 -3.15
CA SER A 486 3.41 -24.87 -2.30
C SER A 486 2.77 -23.51 -1.98
N ARG A 487 2.15 -22.86 -2.96
CA ARG A 487 1.40 -21.61 -2.77
C ARG A 487 0.21 -21.82 -1.85
N ALA A 488 -0.57 -22.87 -2.05
CA ALA A 488 -1.72 -23.20 -1.20
C ALA A 488 -1.28 -23.44 0.25
N ALA A 489 -0.20 -24.19 0.48
CA ALA A 489 0.36 -24.42 1.80
C ALA A 489 0.82 -23.11 2.48
N MET A 490 1.49 -22.22 1.74
CA MET A 490 1.92 -20.92 2.27
C MET A 490 0.74 -19.98 2.55
N ILE A 491 -0.34 -20.03 1.76
CA ILE A 491 -1.60 -19.32 2.04
C ILE A 491 -2.21 -19.83 3.34
N ILE A 492 -2.30 -21.14 3.54
CA ILE A 492 -2.84 -21.75 4.76
C ILE A 492 -2.00 -21.31 5.97
N MET A 493 -0.67 -21.36 5.87
CA MET A 493 0.22 -20.88 6.93
C MET A 493 -0.03 -19.39 7.26
N ALA A 494 -0.14 -18.53 6.25
CA ALA A 494 -0.42 -17.11 6.45
C ALA A 494 -1.80 -16.87 7.11
N VAL A 495 -2.81 -17.65 6.73
CA VAL A 495 -4.15 -17.61 7.35
C VAL A 495 -4.09 -18.06 8.82
N VAL A 496 -3.36 -19.12 9.12
CA VAL A 496 -3.17 -19.62 10.50
C VAL A 496 -2.48 -18.56 11.36
N LEU A 497 -1.41 -17.93 10.86
CA LEU A 497 -0.71 -16.86 11.58
C LEU A 497 -1.62 -15.65 11.82
N LEU A 498 -2.38 -15.22 10.80
CA LEU A 498 -3.35 -14.14 10.93
C LEU A 498 -4.45 -14.46 11.95
N ALA A 499 -5.02 -15.66 11.90
CA ALA A 499 -6.09 -16.10 12.79
C ALA A 499 -5.60 -16.19 14.25
N TYR A 500 -4.42 -16.77 14.45
CA TYR A 500 -3.80 -16.91 15.76
C TYR A 500 -3.52 -15.54 16.40
N GLY A 501 -3.10 -14.55 15.61
CA GLY A 501 -2.93 -13.17 16.08
C GLY A 501 -4.24 -12.44 16.41
N LYS A 502 -5.40 -12.93 15.97
CA LYS A 502 -6.71 -12.27 16.18
C LYS A 502 -7.55 -12.82 17.33
N THR A 503 -7.22 -13.99 17.88
CA THR A 503 -8.00 -14.59 18.97
C THR A 503 -7.80 -13.84 20.31
N ASP A 504 -8.89 -13.37 20.92
CA ASP A 504 -8.96 -12.40 22.04
C ASP A 504 -8.55 -12.94 23.45
N GLY A 505 -7.45 -13.69 23.55
CA GLY A 505 -6.98 -14.32 24.82
C GLY A 505 -5.71 -13.71 25.46
N PRO A 506 -4.86 -14.49 26.18
CA PRO A 506 -3.53 -14.09 26.66
C PRO A 506 -2.52 -13.77 25.54
N ILE A 507 -3.02 -13.42 24.35
CA ILE A 507 -2.45 -13.39 23.01
C ILE A 507 -1.96 -11.99 22.61
N TYR A 508 -2.31 -10.94 23.36
CA TYR A 508 -1.52 -9.69 23.35
C TYR A 508 -0.04 -10.00 23.56
N THR A 509 0.28 -11.03 24.36
CA THR A 509 1.65 -11.51 24.53
C THR A 509 2.21 -12.21 23.30
N PHE A 510 1.41 -12.87 22.46
CA PHE A 510 1.90 -13.53 21.24
C PHE A 510 2.31 -12.52 20.18
N ILE A 511 1.46 -11.54 19.84
CA ILE A 511 1.85 -10.51 18.85
C ILE A 511 3.04 -9.72 19.37
N GLN A 512 3.01 -9.34 20.65
CA GLN A 512 4.13 -8.64 21.28
C GLN A 512 5.41 -9.47 21.25
N SER A 513 5.36 -10.76 21.58
CA SER A 513 6.53 -11.66 21.54
C SER A 513 6.98 -11.96 20.11
N PHE A 514 6.07 -12.13 19.16
CA PHE A 514 6.42 -12.42 17.78
C PHE A 514 7.05 -11.21 17.08
N ILE A 515 6.54 -9.99 17.36
CA ILE A 515 7.17 -8.74 16.91
C ILE A 515 8.50 -8.52 17.64
N ALA A 516 8.55 -8.73 18.96
CA ALA A 516 9.76 -8.50 19.76
C ALA A 516 10.90 -9.48 19.41
N THR A 517 10.60 -10.75 19.17
CA THR A 517 11.59 -11.76 18.78
C THR A 517 12.17 -11.50 17.38
N GLY A 518 11.44 -10.82 16.50
CA GLY A 518 11.89 -10.48 15.15
C GLY A 518 11.80 -11.63 14.14
N TRP A 519 11.10 -12.72 14.46
CA TRP A 519 10.88 -13.84 13.54
C TRP A 519 9.82 -13.57 12.46
N LEU A 520 9.07 -12.48 12.60
CA LEU A 520 7.98 -12.14 11.70
C LEU A 520 8.43 -12.02 10.23
N LEU A 521 9.39 -11.15 9.92
CA LEU A 521 9.88 -10.99 8.54
C LEU A 521 10.64 -12.22 8.02
N PRO A 522 11.55 -12.86 8.80
CA PRO A 522 12.18 -14.11 8.39
C PRO A 522 11.17 -15.20 7.99
N THR A 523 10.04 -15.30 8.68
CA THR A 523 8.98 -16.28 8.33
C THR A 523 8.44 -16.05 6.92
N VAL A 524 8.22 -14.79 6.52
CA VAL A 524 7.77 -14.43 5.17
C VAL A 524 8.85 -14.69 4.13
N VAL A 525 10.11 -14.35 4.45
CA VAL A 525 11.27 -14.64 3.60
C VAL A 525 11.36 -16.15 3.31
N LEU A 526 11.25 -16.98 4.35
CA LEU A 526 11.25 -18.44 4.19
C LEU A 526 10.07 -18.94 3.36
N ALA A 527 8.88 -18.37 3.58
CA ALA A 527 7.69 -18.71 2.79
C ALA A 527 7.90 -18.44 1.29
N PHE A 528 8.38 -17.25 0.94
CA PHE A 528 8.65 -16.89 -0.45
C PHE A 528 9.79 -17.70 -1.04
N TRP A 529 10.82 -17.98 -0.25
CA TRP A 529 11.95 -18.81 -0.68
C TRP A 529 11.52 -20.24 -1.02
N ILE A 530 10.65 -20.86 -0.20
CA ILE A 530 10.05 -22.17 -0.48
C ILE A 530 9.28 -22.13 -1.80
N ILE A 531 8.47 -21.09 -2.03
CA ILE A 531 7.72 -20.94 -3.29
C ILE A 531 8.69 -20.86 -4.48
N CYS A 532 9.72 -20.00 -4.40
CA CYS A 532 10.73 -19.86 -5.45
C CYS A 532 11.47 -21.19 -5.76
N ILE A 533 11.83 -21.96 -4.74
CA ILE A 533 12.48 -23.27 -4.92
C ILE A 533 11.53 -24.25 -5.59
N THR A 534 10.29 -24.36 -5.08
CA THR A 534 9.29 -25.27 -5.66
C THR A 534 8.95 -24.91 -7.11
N ASP A 535 8.96 -23.63 -7.44
CA ASP A 535 8.78 -23.13 -8.81
C ASP A 535 9.91 -23.51 -9.75
N ARG A 536 11.14 -23.60 -9.24
CA ARG A 536 12.31 -24.02 -10.02
C ARG A 536 12.35 -25.54 -10.16
N LEU A 537 12.06 -26.27 -9.09
CA LEU A 537 11.95 -27.73 -9.12
C LEU A 537 10.85 -28.18 -10.07
N GLY A 538 9.69 -27.52 -10.05
CA GLY A 538 8.59 -27.81 -10.98
C GLY A 538 8.86 -27.46 -12.45
N LYS A 539 9.96 -26.75 -12.77
CA LYS A 539 10.42 -26.58 -14.17
C LYS A 539 11.40 -27.67 -14.62
N MET A 540 12.00 -28.40 -13.67
CA MET A 540 12.98 -29.46 -13.94
C MET A 540 12.34 -30.84 -14.15
N TRP A 541 11.13 -31.02 -13.61
CA TRP A 541 10.26 -32.18 -13.80
C TRP A 541 9.19 -31.85 -14.82
#